data_AF-A0A2L2YVL6-F1
#
_entry.id   AF-A0A2L2YVL6-F1
#
_cell.length_a   1.000
_cell.length_b   1.000
_cell.length_c   1.000
_cell.angle_alpha   90.00
_cell.angle_beta   90.00
_cell.angle_gamma   90.00
#
_symmetry.space_group_name_H-M   'P 1'
#
loop_
_entity.id
_entity.type
_entity.pdbx_description
1 polymer ?
#
loop_
_entity_poly.entity_id
_entity_poly.type
_entity_poly.pdbx_seq_one_letter_code
_entity_poly.pdbx_strand_id
1 'polypeptide(L)'
;MTIYVPAHEFELKYSESLSDTVNVSCEVFGVFPFPLLKLYISSSSGSAPKIVPDVEYLTLKEPQEQPGSYNVLLQRTFTASEISSKSATVFECKLELPGTNYVQSKRIAYYPGIQGLRIGAPYELSSVSPHVLIPDFLSFLIVSVLFILF
;
A
#
# COMPACT_ATOMS: atom_id res chain seq x y z
N MET A 1 -19.87 -20.91 -16.09
CA MET A 1 -19.59 -20.06 -14.90
C MET A 1 -18.28 -19.34 -15.13
N THR A 2 -18.16 -18.09 -14.72
CA THR A 2 -16.89 -17.35 -14.76
C THR A 2 -16.38 -17.23 -13.33
N ILE A 3 -15.11 -17.60 -13.11
CA ILE A 3 -14.46 -17.53 -11.81
C ILE A 3 -13.75 -16.18 -11.71
N TYR A 4 -13.85 -15.54 -10.55
CA TYR A 4 -13.16 -14.29 -10.24
C TYR A 4 -12.33 -14.51 -8.97
N VAL A 5 -11.07 -14.12 -9.02
CA VAL A 5 -10.13 -14.21 -7.91
C VAL A 5 -9.64 -12.79 -7.60
N PRO A 6 -9.91 -12.28 -6.39
CA PRO A 6 -9.39 -10.98 -5.97
C PRO A 6 -7.86 -11.03 -5.90
N ALA A 7 -7.21 -9.86 -5.96
CA ALA A 7 -5.77 -9.77 -5.78
C ALA A 7 -5.37 -10.36 -4.42
N HIS A 8 -4.36 -11.23 -4.43
CA HIS A 8 -3.70 -11.74 -3.23
C HIS A 8 -2.89 -10.61 -2.58
N GLU A 9 -2.13 -9.89 -3.40
CA GLU A 9 -1.38 -8.70 -2.99
C GLU A 9 -1.67 -7.55 -3.95
N PHE A 10 -1.77 -6.35 -3.39
CA PHE A 10 -1.96 -5.12 -4.13
C PHE A 10 -1.13 -4.05 -3.43
N GLU A 11 -0.09 -3.52 -4.07
CA GLU A 11 0.81 -2.53 -3.48
C GLU A 11 0.97 -1.31 -4.37
N LEU A 12 1.05 -0.13 -3.75
CA LEU A 12 1.34 1.14 -4.41
C LEU A 12 2.54 1.76 -3.72
N LYS A 13 3.62 1.99 -4.46
CA LYS A 13 4.89 2.49 -3.95
C LYS A 13 5.36 3.65 -4.82
N TYR A 14 6.26 4.45 -4.26
CA TYR A 14 7.06 5.39 -5.03
C TYR A 14 8.52 5.36 -4.59
N SER A 15 9.41 5.72 -5.49
CA SER A 15 10.83 5.93 -5.23
C SER A 15 11.33 7.19 -5.93
N GLU A 16 12.23 7.90 -5.26
CA GLU A 16 12.90 9.07 -5.82
C GLU A 16 14.23 8.64 -6.44
N SER A 17 14.52 9.14 -7.64
CA SER A 17 15.81 8.95 -8.30
C SER A 17 16.68 10.20 -8.13
N LEU A 18 18.00 10.03 -8.29
CA LEU A 18 18.98 11.12 -8.19
C LEU A 18 18.78 12.24 -9.22
N SER A 19 17.94 12.04 -10.23
CA SER A 19 17.64 13.01 -11.29
C SER A 19 16.36 13.83 -11.01
N ASP A 20 15.95 13.97 -9.74
CA ASP A 20 14.70 14.63 -9.32
C ASP A 20 13.45 14.08 -10.02
N THR A 21 13.45 12.77 -10.25
CA THR A 21 12.30 12.04 -10.81
C THR A 21 11.70 11.12 -9.76
N VAL A 22 10.39 10.93 -9.84
CA VAL A 22 9.63 10.06 -8.94
C VAL A 22 9.06 8.92 -9.76
N ASN A 23 9.51 7.69 -9.49
CA ASN A 23 8.91 6.50 -10.07
C ASN A 23 7.79 6.03 -9.16
N VAL A 24 6.58 5.91 -9.71
CA VAL A 24 5.41 5.36 -9.03
C VAL A 24 5.11 4.00 -9.63
N SER A 25 5.07 2.97 -8.78
CA SER A 25 4.76 1.59 -9.17
C SER A 25 3.54 1.06 -8.43
N CYS A 26 2.69 0.36 -9.17
CA CYS A 26 1.50 -0.31 -8.68
C CYS A 26 1.58 -1.78 -9.07
N GLU A 27 1.71 -2.64 -8.08
CA GLU A 27 1.93 -4.07 -8.22
C GLU A 27 0.68 -4.82 -7.76
N VAL A 28 0.19 -5.76 -8.58
CA VAL A 28 -0.97 -6.59 -8.24
C VAL A 28 -0.65 -8.04 -8.55
N PHE A 29 -0.80 -8.91 -7.56
CA PHE A 29 -0.48 -10.32 -7.66
C PHE A 29 -1.71 -11.21 -7.39
N GLY A 30 -1.75 -12.37 -8.03
CA GLY A 30 -2.74 -13.42 -7.77
C GLY A 30 -4.15 -13.11 -8.26
N VAL A 31 -4.32 -12.21 -9.22
CA VAL A 31 -5.65 -11.74 -9.65
C VAL A 31 -6.15 -12.47 -10.91
N PHE A 32 -7.45 -12.78 -10.97
CA PHE A 32 -8.07 -13.37 -12.16
C PHE A 32 -9.51 -12.87 -12.34
N PRO A 33 -9.99 -12.58 -13.57
CA PRO A 33 -9.27 -12.60 -14.85
C PRO A 33 -8.25 -11.45 -14.95
N PHE A 34 -7.67 -11.25 -16.14
CA PHE A 34 -6.71 -10.15 -16.35
C PHE A 34 -7.32 -8.81 -15.92
N PRO A 35 -6.67 -8.07 -15.01
CA PRO A 35 -7.26 -6.88 -14.39
C PRO A 35 -7.15 -5.65 -15.28
N LEU A 36 -7.94 -4.62 -14.96
CA LEU A 36 -7.78 -3.27 -15.48
C LEU A 36 -7.19 -2.38 -14.37
N LEU A 37 -5.99 -1.84 -14.60
CA LEU A 37 -5.37 -0.86 -13.70
C LEU A 37 -5.45 0.55 -14.28
N LYS A 38 -5.71 1.52 -13.41
CA LYS A 38 -5.68 2.95 -13.73
C LYS A 38 -4.91 3.70 -12.66
N LEU A 39 -3.96 4.55 -13.07
CA LEU A 39 -3.25 5.46 -12.18
C LEU A 39 -3.88 6.85 -12.26
N TYR A 40 -4.12 7.43 -11.10
CA TYR A 40 -4.64 8.79 -10.95
C TYR A 40 -3.68 9.65 -10.14
N ILE A 41 -3.68 10.94 -10.46
CA ILE A 41 -2.91 11.96 -9.77
C ILE A 41 -3.84 13.10 -9.32
N SER A 42 -3.64 13.58 -8.10
CA SER A 42 -4.38 14.72 -7.54
C SER A 42 -3.50 15.54 -6.60
N SER A 43 -3.94 16.74 -6.27
CA SER A 43 -3.34 17.55 -5.21
C SER A 43 -4.08 17.27 -3.91
N SER A 44 -3.32 17.14 -2.82
CA SER A 44 -3.87 17.12 -1.45
C SER A 44 -4.74 18.34 -1.11
N SER A 45 -4.59 19.45 -1.83
CA SER A 45 -5.41 20.66 -1.68
C SER A 45 -6.82 20.55 -2.28
N GLY A 46 -7.25 19.36 -2.71
CA GLY A 46 -8.64 19.10 -3.12
C GLY A 46 -8.92 19.24 -4.61
N SER A 47 -7.92 19.07 -5.48
CA SER A 47 -8.19 18.99 -6.92
C SER A 47 -8.82 17.65 -7.31
N ALA A 48 -9.68 17.66 -8.33
CA ALA A 48 -10.25 16.42 -8.87
C ALA A 48 -9.13 15.49 -9.38
N PRO A 49 -9.21 14.17 -9.11
CA PRO A 49 -8.26 13.20 -9.64
C PRO A 49 -8.23 13.20 -11.18
N LYS A 50 -7.03 13.23 -11.74
CA LYS A 50 -6.78 13.16 -13.18
C LYS A 50 -6.17 11.81 -13.51
N ILE A 51 -6.60 11.19 -14.61
CA ILE A 51 -5.96 9.97 -15.11
C ILE A 51 -4.55 10.29 -15.61
N VAL A 52 -3.59 9.43 -15.26
CA VAL A 52 -2.20 9.56 -15.69
C VAL A 52 -2.03 8.89 -17.06
N PRO A 53 -1.57 9.61 -18.09
CA PRO A 53 -1.24 9.03 -19.39
C PRO A 53 0.15 8.37 -19.39
N ASP A 54 0.47 7.66 -20.47
CA ASP A 54 1.81 7.11 -20.75
C ASP A 54 2.36 6.18 -19.66
N VAL A 55 1.45 5.48 -18.99
CA VAL A 55 1.78 4.44 -18.02
C VAL A 55 2.31 3.19 -18.72
N GLU A 56 3.39 2.62 -18.18
CA GLU A 56 3.88 1.33 -18.62
C GLU A 56 3.12 0.22 -17.90
N TYR A 57 2.62 -0.74 -18.66
CA TYR A 57 1.87 -1.88 -18.14
C TYR A 57 2.58 -3.18 -18.50
N LEU A 58 2.99 -3.94 -17.48
CA LEU A 58 3.74 -5.17 -17.64
C LEU A 58 3.00 -6.33 -16.97
N THR A 59 3.10 -7.52 -17.57
CA THR A 59 2.75 -8.78 -16.91
C THR A 59 4.02 -9.35 -16.31
N LEU A 60 4.04 -9.53 -15.00
CA LEU A 60 5.12 -10.19 -14.30
C LEU A 60 4.94 -11.70 -14.51
N LYS A 61 6.01 -12.36 -14.95
CA LYS A 61 6.05 -13.82 -15.06
C LYS A 61 7.09 -14.33 -14.10
N GLU A 62 6.66 -14.89 -12.98
CA GLU A 62 7.61 -15.56 -12.10
C GLU A 62 7.92 -16.98 -12.61
N PRO A 63 9.19 -17.43 -12.53
CA PRO A 63 9.57 -18.78 -12.96
C PRO A 63 8.86 -19.93 -12.21
N GLN A 64 8.28 -19.66 -11.03
CA GLN A 64 7.59 -20.65 -10.19
C GLN A 64 6.09 -20.38 -10.02
N GLU A 65 5.52 -19.44 -10.78
CA GLU A 65 4.12 -19.06 -10.65
C GLU A 65 3.18 -20.24 -10.93
N GLN A 66 2.21 -20.45 -10.03
CA GLN A 66 1.14 -21.40 -10.26
C GLN A 66 0.26 -20.91 -11.43
N PRO A 67 -0.04 -21.76 -12.42
CA PRO A 67 -0.94 -21.37 -13.50
C PRO A 67 -2.34 -21.12 -12.96
N GLY A 68 -2.92 -19.95 -13.25
CA GLY A 68 -4.33 -19.66 -12.93
C GLY A 68 -4.64 -18.22 -12.59
N SER A 69 -3.64 -17.41 -12.24
CA SER A 69 -3.79 -15.99 -11.93
C SER A 69 -2.76 -15.12 -12.66
N TYR A 70 -2.98 -13.81 -12.66
CA TYR A 70 -2.11 -12.82 -13.25
C TYR A 70 -1.39 -12.01 -12.19
N ASN A 71 -0.12 -11.74 -12.46
CA ASN A 71 0.71 -10.80 -11.73
C ASN A 71 1.04 -9.65 -12.69
N VAL A 72 0.74 -8.41 -12.30
CA VAL A 72 0.84 -7.23 -13.18
C VAL A 72 1.49 -6.05 -12.45
N LEU A 73 2.18 -5.23 -13.24
CA LEU A 73 2.84 -4.01 -12.79
C LEU A 73 2.39 -2.85 -13.69
N LEU A 74 1.89 -1.79 -13.06
CA LEU A 74 1.64 -0.49 -13.70
C LEU A 74 2.64 0.52 -13.13
N GLN A 75 3.47 1.14 -13.97
CA GLN A 75 4.46 2.11 -13.50
C GLN A 75 4.56 3.35 -14.37
N ARG A 76 4.98 4.47 -13.76
CA ARG A 76 5.24 5.74 -14.46
C ARG A 76 6.28 6.56 -13.69
N THR A 77 7.24 7.10 -14.43
CA THR A 77 8.25 8.03 -13.90
C THR A 77 7.86 9.48 -14.16
N PHE A 78 7.58 10.23 -13.12
CA PHE A 78 7.23 11.64 -13.18
C PHE A 78 8.47 12.52 -13.00
N THR A 79 8.51 13.61 -13.75
CA THR A 79 9.49 14.69 -13.58
C THR A 79 8.99 15.72 -12.55
N ALA A 80 9.90 16.53 -12.00
CA ALA A 80 9.57 17.57 -11.05
C ALA A 80 8.52 18.59 -11.56
N SER A 81 8.40 18.79 -12.87
CA SER A 81 7.41 19.69 -13.47
C SER A 81 6.00 19.09 -13.58
N GLU A 82 5.89 17.75 -13.58
CA GLU A 82 4.61 17.03 -13.61
C GLU A 82 3.98 16.91 -12.22
N ILE A 83 4.76 17.14 -11.16
CA ILE A 83 4.36 17.03 -9.76
C ILE A 83 4.16 18.42 -9.17
N SER A 84 3.22 18.54 -8.23
CA SER A 84 2.99 19.81 -7.54
C SER A 84 4.19 20.12 -6.64
N SER A 85 4.84 21.26 -6.85
CA SER A 85 5.88 21.78 -5.96
C SER A 85 5.31 22.51 -4.73
N LYS A 86 4.01 22.81 -4.73
CA LYS A 86 3.35 23.66 -3.72
C LYS A 86 2.58 22.87 -2.65
N SER A 87 2.22 21.63 -2.95
CA SER A 87 1.36 20.79 -2.12
C SER A 87 1.74 19.32 -2.31
N ALA A 88 1.34 18.46 -1.36
CA ALA A 88 1.54 17.03 -1.53
C ALA A 88 0.77 16.53 -2.74
N THR A 89 1.42 15.73 -3.57
CA THR A 89 0.80 15.02 -4.69
C THR A 89 0.29 13.68 -4.21
N VAL A 90 -0.97 13.37 -4.49
CA VAL A 90 -1.58 12.08 -4.13
C VAL A 90 -1.68 11.22 -5.38
N PHE A 91 -1.03 10.07 -5.34
CA PHE A 91 -1.16 9.02 -6.34
C PHE A 91 -2.19 8.01 -5.89
N GLU A 92 -3.03 7.57 -6.82
CA GLU A 92 -4.05 6.56 -6.57
C GLU A 92 -4.02 5.53 -7.68
N CYS A 93 -3.76 4.26 -7.34
CA CYS A 93 -3.90 3.16 -8.27
C CYS A 93 -5.23 2.47 -8.02
N LYS A 94 -6.00 2.23 -9.08
CA LYS A 94 -7.31 1.60 -9.04
C LYS A 94 -7.28 0.28 -9.82
N LEU A 95 -7.71 -0.79 -9.17
CA LEU A 95 -7.87 -2.14 -9.70
C LEU A 95 -9.34 -2.42 -9.96
N GLU A 96 -9.67 -2.83 -11.18
CA GLU A 96 -11.02 -3.24 -11.59
C GLU A 96 -10.97 -4.64 -12.24
N LEU A 97 -11.96 -5.49 -11.93
CA LEU A 97 -12.11 -6.79 -12.61
C LEU A 97 -13.19 -6.70 -13.70
N PRO A 98 -12.85 -6.96 -14.97
CA PRO A 98 -13.77 -6.80 -16.09
C PRO A 98 -15.00 -7.72 -15.97
N GLY A 99 -16.17 -7.19 -16.33
CA GLY A 99 -17.45 -7.91 -16.22
C GLY A 99 -18.02 -7.97 -14.79
N THR A 100 -17.43 -7.25 -13.84
CA THR A 100 -17.93 -7.13 -12.46
C THR A 100 -17.97 -5.67 -12.00
N ASN A 101 -18.54 -5.44 -10.82
CA ASN A 101 -18.43 -4.17 -10.09
C ASN A 101 -17.31 -4.19 -9.03
N TYR A 102 -16.42 -5.19 -9.08
CA TYR A 102 -15.31 -5.29 -8.14
C TYR A 102 -14.27 -4.20 -8.41
N VAL A 103 -13.99 -3.43 -7.38
CA VAL A 103 -13.04 -2.31 -7.41
C VAL A 103 -12.25 -2.29 -6.11
N GLN A 104 -10.93 -2.15 -6.22
CA GLN A 104 -10.06 -1.78 -5.11
C GLN A 104 -9.18 -0.59 -5.49
N SER A 105 -8.75 0.20 -4.50
CA SER A 105 -7.87 1.35 -4.72
C SER A 105 -6.86 1.49 -3.59
N LYS A 106 -5.61 1.81 -3.93
CA LYS A 106 -4.59 2.24 -2.97
C LYS A 106 -4.16 3.66 -3.28
N ARG A 107 -3.88 4.44 -2.23
CA ARG A 107 -3.48 5.85 -2.33
C ARG A 107 -2.22 6.09 -1.51
N ILE A 108 -1.32 6.91 -2.04
CA ILE A 108 -0.11 7.34 -1.34
C ILE A 108 0.14 8.83 -1.60
N ALA A 109 0.53 9.56 -0.55
CA ALA A 109 0.89 10.97 -0.65
C ALA A 109 2.41 11.10 -0.80
N TYR A 110 2.83 11.90 -1.78
CA TYR A 110 4.20 12.28 -2.06
C TYR A 110 4.43 13.73 -1.67
N TYR A 111 5.48 13.99 -0.89
CA TYR A 111 5.87 15.32 -0.44
C TYR A 111 7.24 15.65 -1.04
N PRO A 112 7.33 16.60 -1.99
CA PRO A 112 8.60 16.98 -2.58
C PRO A 112 9.54 17.62 -1.53
N GLY A 113 10.82 17.26 -1.56
CA GLY A 113 11.86 17.91 -0.76
C GLY A 113 11.97 17.46 0.71
N ILE A 114 11.08 16.59 1.19
CA ILE A 114 11.26 15.93 2.48
C ILE A 114 12.04 14.64 2.21
N GLN A 115 13.37 14.74 2.11
CA GLN A 115 14.24 13.56 2.09
C GLN A 115 14.09 12.82 3.44
N GLY A 116 13.14 11.88 3.49
CA GLY A 116 12.97 10.94 4.59
C GLY A 116 12.21 11.47 5.80
N LEU A 117 10.91 11.17 5.86
CA LEU A 117 10.36 10.48 7.03
C LEU A 117 9.21 9.58 6.58
N ARG A 118 9.50 8.28 6.48
CA ARG A 118 8.47 7.25 6.33
C ARG A 118 7.59 7.25 7.57
N ILE A 119 6.41 7.85 7.48
CA ILE A 119 5.26 7.49 8.33
C ILE A 119 4.13 7.15 7.38
N GLY A 120 4.08 5.88 7.01
CA GLY A 120 3.11 5.32 6.08
C GLY A 120 3.26 3.81 6.00
N ALA A 121 3.37 3.14 7.16
CA ALA A 121 2.88 1.77 7.24
C ALA A 121 1.35 1.84 7.01
N PRO A 122 0.75 0.87 6.30
CA PRO A 122 -0.70 0.84 6.10
C PRO A 122 -1.39 0.90 7.47
N TYR A 123 -2.34 1.81 7.62
CA TYR A 123 -3.29 1.77 8.72
C TYR A 123 -4.19 0.54 8.49
N GLU A 124 -3.72 -0.63 8.90
CA GLU A 124 -4.61 -1.72 9.27
C GLU A 124 -5.41 -1.21 10.48
N LEU A 125 -6.67 -0.87 10.25
CA LEU A 125 -7.61 -0.48 11.30
C LEU A 125 -7.96 -1.74 12.12
N SER A 126 -7.00 -2.26 12.88
CA SER A 126 -7.26 -3.25 13.92
C SER A 126 -8.01 -2.55 15.04
N SER A 127 -9.32 -2.75 15.07
CA SER A 127 -10.18 -2.38 16.19
C SER A 127 -9.69 -3.10 17.46
N VAL A 128 -8.91 -2.41 18.29
CA VAL A 128 -8.65 -2.86 19.66
C VAL A 128 -9.90 -2.57 20.47
N SER A 129 -10.68 -3.63 20.71
CA SER A 129 -11.75 -3.68 21.69
C SER A 129 -11.19 -3.46 23.10
N PRO A 130 -11.81 -2.61 23.95
CA PRO A 130 -11.38 -2.46 25.33
C PRO A 130 -12.01 -3.58 26.16
N HIS A 131 -11.29 -4.69 26.38
CA HIS A 131 -11.64 -5.58 27.48
C HIS A 131 -11.12 -5.01 28.79
N VAL A 132 -12.07 -4.44 29.52
CA VAL A 132 -12.03 -4.17 30.96
C VAL A 132 -11.65 -5.46 31.70
N LEU A 133 -10.60 -5.40 32.53
CA LEU A 133 -10.37 -6.36 33.61
C LEU A 133 -9.67 -5.67 34.79
N ILE A 134 -10.54 -5.16 35.69
CA ILE A 134 -10.51 -5.11 37.16
C ILE A 134 -9.16 -5.35 37.87
N PRO A 135 -8.77 -4.52 38.86
CA PRO A 135 -7.61 -4.77 39.70
C PRO A 135 -7.98 -5.66 40.91
N ASP A 136 -7.23 -6.75 41.14
CA ASP A 136 -7.26 -7.44 42.42
C ASP A 136 -5.99 -7.17 43.23
N PHE A 137 -6.21 -6.40 44.29
CA PHE A 137 -5.36 -6.17 45.44
C PHE A 137 -5.41 -7.41 46.34
N LEU A 138 -4.28 -8.06 46.63
CA LEU A 138 -3.77 -8.40 47.98
C LEU A 138 -2.77 -9.56 47.97
N SER A 139 -1.73 -9.39 48.79
CA SER A 139 -1.08 -10.42 49.60
C SER A 139 -0.27 -11.50 48.86
N PHE A 140 1.05 -11.39 48.89
CA PHE A 140 1.86 -12.29 49.73
C PHE A 140 3.23 -11.68 50.02
N LEU A 141 3.35 -11.26 51.28
CA LEU A 141 4.57 -11.02 52.02
C LEU A 141 5.39 -12.33 52.11
N ILE A 142 6.73 -12.19 52.18
CA ILE A 142 7.69 -13.14 52.75
C ILE A 142 8.01 -14.38 51.90
N VAL A 143 9.07 -14.31 51.08
CA VAL A 143 10.25 -15.20 51.22
C VAL A 143 11.49 -14.38 50.85
N SER A 144 11.94 -13.62 51.84
CA SER A 144 13.32 -13.19 51.97
C SER A 144 14.22 -14.42 52.16
N VAL A 145 15.38 -14.42 51.51
CA VAL A 145 16.64 -14.95 52.07
C VAL A 145 16.68 -16.48 52.23
N LEU A 146 16.87 -17.21 51.13
CA LEU A 146 17.50 -18.55 51.18
C LEU A 146 18.09 -18.98 49.82
N PHE A 147 18.98 -18.18 49.25
CA PHE A 147 19.85 -18.63 48.15
C PHE A 147 21.28 -18.10 48.37
N ILE A 148 21.80 -18.34 49.57
CA ILE A 148 23.23 -18.33 49.86
C ILE A 148 23.47 -19.66 50.58
N LEU A 149 24.35 -20.49 50.00
CA LEU A 149 24.76 -21.84 50.41
C LEU A 149 23.81 -22.98 49.99
N PHE A 150 24.00 -23.50 48.79
CA PHE A 150 24.34 -24.91 48.56
C PHE A 150 25.14 -25.04 47.26
#